data_AF-A0A0D6B4I9-F1
#
_entry.id   AF-A0A0D6B4I9-F1
#
_cell.length_a   1.000
_cell.length_b   1.000
_cell.length_c   1.000
_cell.angle_alpha   90.00
_cell.angle_beta   90.00
_cell.angle_gamma   90.00
#
_symmetry.space_group_name_H-M   'P 1'
#
loop_
_entity.id
_entity.type
_entity.pdbx_description
1 polymer ?
#
loop_
_entity_poly.entity_id
_entity_poly.type
_entity_poly.pdbx_seq_one_letter_code
_entity_poly.pdbx_strand_id
1 'polypeptide(L)'
;MGERARIWALYGDGLRPMQRGLERSFERARKGRTAAVNRPEVAAIQDWRKWITYHWDHTGLLRPIERGPESRKLSELLSDHHDLDVLDSQVAASPELPGGPELRAALRARIAARQAERIGTAQGLDAFSPARPGIWAEAGDAGGNPGSRTKSTGTRGPGSRNAVAA
;
A
#
# COMPACT_ATOMS: atom_id res chain seq x y z
N MET A 1 23.97 5.18 10.30
CA MET A 1 22.86 4.92 9.36
C MET A 1 22.73 5.93 8.21
N GLY A 2 23.36 7.11 8.22
CA GLY A 2 23.16 8.13 7.17
C GLY A 2 24.03 8.06 5.91
N GLU A 3 25.19 7.39 5.94
CA GLU A 3 26.21 7.49 4.88
C GLU A 3 25.71 7.00 3.50
N ARG A 4 24.90 5.94 3.47
CA ARG A 4 24.36 5.36 2.23
C ARG A 4 23.27 6.21 1.58
N ALA A 5 22.54 6.99 2.36
CA ALA A 5 21.46 7.82 1.85
C ALA A 5 21.99 9.11 1.18
N ARG A 6 23.20 9.56 1.55
CA ARG A 6 23.80 10.79 1.01
C ARG A 6 24.09 10.74 -0.49
N ILE A 7 24.29 9.54 -1.04
CA ILE A 7 24.58 9.34 -2.46
C ILE A 7 23.32 9.08 -3.30
N TRP A 8 22.13 9.09 -2.69
CA TRP A 8 20.89 8.85 -3.43
C TRP A 8 20.48 10.11 -4.19
N ALA A 9 20.51 10.03 -5.52
CA ALA A 9 19.88 11.01 -6.39
C ALA A 9 18.42 10.60 -6.64
N LEU A 10 17.48 11.46 -6.23
CA LEU A 10 16.07 11.33 -6.58
C LEU A 10 15.81 12.15 -7.85
N TYR A 11 15.27 11.51 -8.88
CA TYR A 11 14.95 12.16 -10.15
C TYR A 11 13.46 12.49 -10.22
N GLY A 12 13.13 13.78 -10.34
CA GLY A 12 11.77 14.31 -10.43
C GLY A 12 11.36 15.12 -9.20
N ASP A 13 10.42 16.04 -9.38
CA ASP A 13 9.96 16.93 -8.29
C ASP A 13 8.75 16.36 -7.55
N GLY A 14 8.59 16.81 -6.29
CA GLY A 14 7.46 16.48 -5.43
C GLY A 14 7.41 14.98 -5.10
N LEU A 15 6.21 14.39 -5.18
CA LEU A 15 5.98 12.97 -4.84
C LEU A 15 6.32 11.99 -5.97
N ARG A 16 6.65 12.47 -7.18
CA ARG A 16 6.89 11.63 -8.37
C ARG A 16 7.97 10.56 -8.17
N PRO A 17 9.13 10.84 -7.53
CA PRO A 17 10.15 9.80 -7.29
C PRO A 17 9.68 8.68 -6.37
N MET A 18 8.68 8.94 -5.51
CA MET A 18 8.20 8.01 -4.47
C MET A 18 6.87 7.33 -4.84
N GLN A 19 6.15 7.90 -5.81
CA GLN A 19 4.83 7.48 -6.27
C GLN A 19 4.75 5.97 -6.53
N ARG A 20 5.68 5.44 -7.35
CA ARG A 20 5.74 4.01 -7.67
C ARG A 20 5.95 3.11 -6.45
N GLY A 21 6.72 3.59 -5.46
CA GLY A 21 6.95 2.87 -4.21
C GLY A 21 5.69 2.81 -3.34
N LEU A 22 4.97 3.93 -3.25
CA LEU A 22 3.72 4.04 -2.51
C LEU A 22 2.63 3.17 -3.12
N GLU A 23 2.41 3.25 -4.44
CA GLU A 23 1.49 2.38 -5.17
C GLU A 23 1.77 0.91 -4.89
N ARG A 24 3.04 0.51 -5.03
CA ARG A 24 3.44 -0.89 -4.83
C ARG A 24 3.17 -1.35 -3.40
N SER A 25 3.49 -0.54 -2.40
CA SER A 25 3.21 -0.89 -1.00
C SER A 25 1.71 -1.02 -0.75
N PHE A 26 0.91 -0.12 -1.32
CA PHE A 26 -0.53 -0.11 -1.21
C PHE A 26 -1.18 -1.33 -1.89
N GLU A 27 -0.81 -1.61 -3.15
CA GLU A 27 -1.32 -2.76 -3.90
C GLU A 27 -0.99 -4.07 -3.21
N ARG A 28 0.20 -4.19 -2.63
CA ARG A 28 0.61 -5.39 -1.89
C ARG A 28 -0.14 -5.52 -0.57
N ALA A 29 -0.38 -4.42 0.14
CA ALA A 29 -1.23 -4.44 1.33
C ALA A 29 -2.66 -4.88 0.99
N ARG A 30 -3.23 -4.40 -0.12
CA ARG A 30 -4.56 -4.81 -0.60
C ARG A 30 -4.62 -6.29 -0.99
N LYS A 31 -3.64 -6.77 -1.76
CA LYS A 31 -3.53 -8.19 -2.14
C LYS A 31 -3.35 -9.08 -0.92
N GLY A 32 -2.53 -8.67 0.05
CA GLY A 32 -2.34 -9.35 1.33
C GLY A 32 -3.66 -9.49 2.10
N ARG A 33 -4.46 -8.42 2.17
CA ARG A 33 -5.81 -8.48 2.75
C ARG A 33 -6.69 -9.51 2.04
N THR A 34 -6.77 -9.44 0.71
CA THR A 34 -7.61 -10.39 -0.05
C THR A 34 -7.19 -11.84 0.21
N ALA A 35 -5.88 -12.11 0.23
CA ALA A 35 -5.37 -13.44 0.56
C ALA A 35 -5.76 -13.84 1.99
N ALA A 36 -5.51 -12.98 2.99
CA ALA A 36 -5.82 -13.25 4.38
C ALA A 36 -7.32 -13.41 4.65
N VAL A 37 -8.20 -12.71 3.92
CA VAL A 37 -9.67 -12.89 4.01
C VAL A 37 -10.11 -14.22 3.41
N ASN A 38 -9.58 -14.58 2.24
CA ASN A 38 -10.00 -15.80 1.53
C ASN A 38 -9.42 -17.06 2.17
N ARG A 39 -8.16 -17.00 2.61
CA ARG A 39 -7.41 -18.09 3.26
C ARG A 39 -6.46 -17.49 4.30
N PRO A 40 -6.86 -17.41 5.58
CA PRO A 40 -6.06 -16.81 6.67
C PRO A 40 -4.91 -17.73 7.12
N GLU A 41 -4.06 -18.14 6.18
CA GLU A 41 -2.85 -18.90 6.47
C GLU A 41 -1.79 -17.98 7.10
N VAL A 42 -0.91 -18.55 7.93
CA VAL A 42 0.15 -17.80 8.63
C VAL A 42 0.96 -16.94 7.67
N ALA A 43 1.36 -17.49 6.51
CA ALA A 43 2.11 -16.75 5.50
C ALA A 43 1.32 -15.55 4.93
N ALA A 44 0.02 -15.71 4.67
CA ALA A 44 -0.82 -14.63 4.16
C ALA A 44 -0.99 -13.50 5.18
N ILE A 45 -1.16 -13.86 6.47
CA ILE A 45 -1.27 -12.89 7.56
C ILE A 45 0.07 -12.15 7.79
N GLN A 46 1.19 -12.88 7.75
CA GLN A 46 2.53 -12.31 7.88
C GLN A 46 2.85 -11.34 6.73
N ASP A 47 2.56 -11.74 5.49
CA ASP A 47 2.74 -10.87 4.32
C ASP A 47 1.84 -9.63 4.40
N TRP A 48 0.58 -9.80 4.81
CA TRP A 48 -0.34 -8.68 4.96
C TRP A 48 0.16 -7.68 6.02
N ARG A 49 0.57 -8.16 7.21
CA ARG A 49 1.18 -7.35 8.26
C ARG A 49 2.36 -6.54 7.71
N LYS A 50 3.30 -7.24 7.06
CA LYS A 50 4.50 -6.62 6.49
C LYS A 50 4.12 -5.45 5.58
N TRP A 51 3.21 -5.66 4.63
CA TRP A 51 2.87 -4.60 3.68
C TRP A 51 2.08 -3.45 4.30
N ILE A 52 1.23 -3.70 5.30
CA ILE A 52 0.56 -2.64 6.06
C ILE A 52 1.54 -1.79 6.85
N THR A 53 2.48 -2.41 7.58
CA THR A 53 3.52 -1.67 8.30
C THR A 53 4.38 -0.85 7.34
N TYR A 54 4.83 -1.44 6.24
CA TYR A 54 5.58 -0.72 5.21
C TYR A 54 4.79 0.49 4.69
N HIS A 55 3.51 0.32 4.36
CA HIS A 55 2.68 1.39 3.83
C HIS A 55 2.47 2.51 4.86
N TRP A 56 2.20 2.16 6.12
CA TRP A 56 2.06 3.10 7.23
C TRP A 56 3.32 3.91 7.49
N ASP A 57 4.48 3.26 7.49
CA ASP A 57 5.77 3.92 7.71
C ASP A 57 6.10 4.86 6.54
N HIS A 58 5.94 4.40 5.29
CA HIS A 58 6.21 5.22 4.10
C HIS A 58 5.29 6.44 4.01
N THR A 59 3.99 6.29 4.30
CA THR A 59 3.06 7.42 4.31
C THR A 59 3.29 8.34 5.50
N GLY A 60 3.76 7.82 6.64
CA GLY A 60 4.14 8.63 7.80
C GLY A 60 5.30 9.60 7.55
N LEU A 61 6.21 9.25 6.63
CA LEU A 61 7.32 10.13 6.22
C LEU A 61 6.87 11.28 5.33
N LEU A 62 5.68 11.17 4.72
CA LEU A 62 5.17 12.09 3.71
C LEU A 62 4.09 12.98 4.32
N ARG A 63 4.48 14.05 5.01
CA ARG A 63 3.54 15.14 5.29
C ARG A 63 3.27 15.91 3.97
N PRO A 64 2.01 16.17 3.57
CA PRO A 64 0.77 16.07 4.34
C PRO A 64 -0.18 14.97 3.83
N ILE A 65 0.31 13.76 3.51
CA ILE A 65 -0.60 12.65 3.16
C ILE A 65 -1.40 12.30 4.41
N GLU A 66 -2.68 12.66 4.42
CA GLU A 66 -3.60 12.25 5.47
C GLU A 66 -3.67 10.72 5.49
N ARG A 67 -3.37 10.15 6.66
CA ARG A 67 -3.49 8.72 6.90
C ARG A 67 -4.82 8.48 7.59
N GLY A 68 -5.67 7.64 6.99
CA GLY A 68 -6.90 7.22 7.65
C GLY A 68 -6.60 6.48 8.97
N PRO A 69 -7.41 6.69 10.03
CA PRO A 69 -7.27 5.98 11.31
C PRO A 69 -7.29 4.45 11.16
N GLU A 70 -7.90 3.95 10.08
CA GLU A 70 -8.03 2.53 9.75
C GLU A 70 -6.66 1.89 9.47
N SER A 71 -5.73 2.61 8.81
CA SER A 71 -4.39 2.07 8.49
C SER A 71 -3.57 1.83 9.75
N ARG A 72 -3.66 2.78 10.70
CA ARG A 72 -3.03 2.63 12.01
C ARG A 72 -3.61 1.45 12.76
N LYS A 73 -4.94 1.41 12.84
CA LYS A 73 -5.65 0.37 13.57
C LYS A 73 -5.35 -1.03 13.03
N LEU A 74 -5.28 -1.15 11.70
CA LEU A 74 -4.93 -2.40 11.04
C LEU A 74 -3.48 -2.81 11.35
N SER A 75 -2.53 -1.86 11.33
CA SER A 75 -1.14 -2.14 11.72
C SER A 75 -1.03 -2.61 13.17
N GLU A 76 -1.78 -2.00 14.09
CA GLU A 76 -1.83 -2.39 15.50
C GLU A 76 -2.41 -3.81 15.66
N LEU A 77 -3.57 -4.11 15.06
CA LEU A 77 -4.20 -5.43 15.15
C LEU A 77 -3.32 -6.56 14.61
N LEU A 78 -2.64 -6.33 13.48
CA LEU A 78 -1.74 -7.31 12.88
C LEU A 78 -0.43 -7.46 13.67
N SER A 79 0.00 -6.41 14.37
CA SER A 79 1.16 -6.49 15.27
C SER A 79 0.81 -7.28 16.53
N ASP A 80 -0.33 -6.99 17.18
CA ASP A 80 -0.85 -7.78 18.31
C ASP A 80 -0.93 -9.28 17.96
N HIS A 81 -1.45 -9.62 16.77
CA HIS A 81 -1.53 -11.00 16.31
C HIS A 81 -0.15 -11.68 16.24
N HIS A 82 0.86 -10.97 15.72
CA HIS A 82 2.22 -11.49 15.62
C HIS A 82 2.87 -11.63 16.99
N ASP A 83 2.68 -10.68 17.89
CA ASP A 83 3.23 -10.77 19.25
C ASP A 83 2.67 -12.00 20.00
N LEU A 84 1.40 -12.34 19.76
CA LEU A 84 0.77 -13.56 20.26
C LEU A 84 1.35 -14.84 19.65
N ASP A 85 1.74 -14.82 18.37
CA ASP A 85 2.41 -15.94 17.68
C ASP A 85 3.80 -16.18 18.26
N VAL A 86 4.54 -15.09 18.53
CA VAL A 86 5.82 -15.14 19.23
C VAL A 86 5.62 -15.67 20.66
N LEU A 87 4.59 -15.22 21.37
CA LEU A 87 4.28 -15.71 22.72
C LEU A 87 3.97 -17.21 22.74
N ASP A 88 3.14 -17.74 21.82
CA ASP A 88 2.88 -19.19 21.74
C ASP A 88 4.18 -19.97 21.50
N SER A 89 5.03 -19.46 20.61
CA SER A 89 6.32 -20.07 20.30
C SER A 89 7.25 -20.12 21.52
N GLN A 90 7.30 -19.05 22.31
CA GLN A 90 8.09 -19.02 23.56
C GLN A 90 7.52 -19.99 24.61
N VAL A 91 6.19 -20.04 24.76
CA VAL A 91 5.53 -20.98 25.69
C VAL A 91 5.80 -22.43 25.29
N ALA A 92 5.82 -22.74 23.98
CA ALA A 92 6.11 -24.07 23.49
C ALA A 92 7.59 -24.47 23.65
N ALA A 93 8.51 -23.52 23.53
CA ALA A 93 9.96 -23.76 23.60
C ALA A 93 10.51 -23.81 25.04
N SER A 94 9.77 -23.32 26.04
CA SER A 94 10.21 -23.24 27.44
C SER A 94 9.47 -24.23 28.35
N PRO A 95 9.91 -25.50 28.42
CA PRO A 95 9.32 -26.50 29.33
C PRO A 95 9.50 -26.13 30.82
N GLU A 96 10.47 -25.28 31.14
CA GLU A 96 10.77 -24.78 32.48
C GLU A 96 9.78 -23.73 33.00
N LEU A 97 8.87 -23.23 32.16
CA LEU A 97 7.87 -22.25 32.60
C LEU A 97 7.02 -22.82 33.74
N PRO A 98 6.83 -22.05 34.83
CA PRO A 98 6.02 -22.48 35.95
C PRO A 98 4.58 -22.75 35.51
N GLY A 99 4.00 -23.81 36.06
CA GLY A 99 2.66 -24.28 35.71
C GLY A 99 2.66 -25.73 35.21
N GLY A 100 1.56 -26.42 35.50
CA GLY A 100 1.31 -27.76 34.96
C GLY A 100 0.98 -27.72 33.47
N PRO A 101 0.97 -28.90 32.81
CA PRO A 101 0.56 -29.01 31.40
C PRO A 101 -0.84 -28.46 31.13
N GLU A 102 -1.76 -28.51 32.10
CA GLU A 102 -3.11 -27.97 32.01
C GLU A 102 -3.11 -26.45 31.89
N LEU A 103 -2.30 -25.76 32.69
CA LEU A 103 -2.17 -24.30 32.64
C LEU A 103 -1.57 -23.86 31.30
N ARG A 104 -0.55 -24.58 30.81
CA ARG A 104 0.05 -24.33 29.50
C ARG A 104 -0.99 -24.50 28.38
N ALA A 105 -1.76 -25.58 28.40
CA ALA A 105 -2.81 -25.81 27.42
C ALA A 105 -3.87 -24.69 27.45
N ALA A 106 -4.29 -24.26 28.64
CA ALA A 106 -5.25 -23.16 28.81
C ALA A 106 -4.71 -21.83 28.28
N LEU A 107 -3.44 -21.50 28.55
CA LEU A 107 -2.78 -20.30 28.04
C LEU A 107 -2.74 -20.31 26.50
N ARG A 108 -2.28 -21.42 25.90
CA ARG A 108 -2.21 -21.56 24.44
C ARG A 108 -3.58 -21.47 23.77
N ALA A 109 -4.61 -22.06 24.37
CA ALA A 109 -5.98 -21.90 23.91
C ALA A 109 -6.45 -20.43 23.96
N ARG A 110 -6.06 -19.68 25.00
CA ARG A 110 -6.39 -18.26 25.13
C ARG A 110 -5.67 -17.39 24.10
N ILE A 111 -4.40 -17.71 23.81
CA ILE A 111 -3.60 -17.08 22.76
C ILE A 111 -4.29 -17.28 21.40
N ALA A 112 -4.62 -18.52 21.05
CA ALA A 112 -5.29 -18.84 19.80
C ALA A 112 -6.64 -18.11 19.64
N ALA A 113 -7.46 -18.08 20.70
CA ALA A 113 -8.73 -17.35 20.70
C ALA A 113 -8.52 -15.84 20.47
N ARG A 114 -7.47 -15.26 21.07
CA ARG A 114 -7.16 -13.84 20.90
C ARG A 114 -6.62 -13.54 19.49
N GLN A 115 -5.79 -14.41 18.92
CA GLN A 115 -5.34 -14.29 17.53
C GLN A 115 -6.53 -14.31 16.56
N ALA A 116 -7.48 -15.23 16.75
CA ALA A 116 -8.70 -15.31 15.94
C ALA A 116 -9.54 -14.02 16.02
N GLU A 117 -9.69 -13.44 17.21
CA GLU A 117 -10.38 -12.16 17.40
C GLU A 117 -9.66 -11.02 16.66
N ARG A 118 -8.32 -10.97 16.73
CA ARG A 118 -7.53 -9.92 16.06
C ARG A 118 -7.63 -10.01 14.55
N ILE A 119 -7.50 -11.21 13.98
CA ILE A 119 -7.58 -11.37 12.54
C ILE A 119 -9.00 -11.13 12.03
N GLY A 120 -10.03 -11.60 12.76
CA GLY A 120 -11.44 -11.33 12.42
C GLY A 120 -11.76 -9.84 12.44
N THR A 121 -11.28 -9.11 13.45
CA THR A 121 -11.43 -7.64 13.52
C THR A 121 -10.69 -6.98 12.35
N ALA A 122 -9.45 -7.37 12.08
CA ALA A 122 -8.65 -6.81 10.98
C ALA A 122 -9.29 -7.06 9.61
N GLN A 123 -9.85 -8.24 9.37
CA GLN A 123 -10.58 -8.59 8.15
C GLN A 123 -11.89 -7.80 8.02
N GLY A 124 -12.58 -7.57 9.14
CA GLY A 124 -13.84 -6.80 9.20
C GLY A 124 -13.66 -5.30 9.08
N LEU A 125 -12.45 -4.77 9.28
CA LEU A 125 -12.16 -3.38 8.94
C LEU A 125 -12.29 -3.22 7.42
N ASP A 126 -13.07 -2.21 7.03
CA ASP A 126 -13.14 -1.74 5.65
C ASP A 126 -11.81 -1.04 5.33
N ALA A 127 -10.81 -1.87 5.04
CA ALA A 127 -9.46 -1.40 4.87
C ALA A 127 -9.39 -0.63 3.57
N PHE A 128 -9.00 0.62 3.68
CA PHE A 128 -8.61 1.44 2.53
C PHE A 128 -9.76 1.69 1.56
N SER A 129 -10.58 2.70 1.86
CA SER A 129 -11.13 3.49 0.76
C SER A 129 -9.92 4.02 -0.03
N PRO A 130 -9.85 3.81 -1.35
CA PRO A 130 -8.83 4.44 -2.17
C PRO A 130 -9.17 5.93 -2.19
N ALA A 131 -8.77 6.67 -1.16
CA ALA A 131 -8.34 8.03 -1.39
C ALA A 131 -7.18 7.88 -2.37
N ARG A 132 -7.48 7.95 -3.67
CA ARG A 132 -6.48 8.30 -4.67
C ARG A 132 -5.98 9.65 -4.18
N PRO A 133 -4.75 9.77 -3.62
CA PRO A 133 -4.26 11.10 -3.28
C PRO A 133 -4.35 12.01 -4.51
N GLY A 134 -4.76 13.27 -4.35
CA GLY A 134 -5.05 14.21 -5.46
C GLY A 134 -3.94 14.35 -6.51
N ILE A 135 -2.71 13.93 -6.19
CA ILE A 135 -1.61 13.70 -7.14
C ILE A 135 -1.93 12.77 -8.32
N TRP A 136 -2.97 11.92 -8.23
CA TRP A 136 -3.45 11.07 -9.33
C TRP A 136 -4.45 11.74 -10.28
N ALA A 137 -4.89 12.96 -9.98
CA ALA A 137 -5.82 13.71 -10.82
C ALA A 137 -5.07 14.66 -11.77
N GLU A 138 -3.98 15.28 -11.33
CA GLU A 138 -3.26 16.29 -12.13
C GLU A 138 -2.15 15.73 -13.04
N ALA A 139 -1.71 14.49 -12.83
CA ALA A 139 -0.72 13.84 -13.71
C ALA A 139 -1.29 13.41 -15.08
N GLY A 140 -2.59 13.61 -15.33
CA GLY A 140 -3.28 13.22 -16.55
C GLY A 140 -3.26 14.25 -17.68
N ASP A 141 -2.81 15.49 -17.47
CA ASP A 141 -2.95 16.58 -18.46
C ASP A 141 -1.63 17.24 -18.89
N ALA A 142 -0.48 16.72 -18.46
CA ALA A 142 0.84 17.17 -18.92
C ALA A 142 1.51 16.18 -19.91
N GLY A 143 0.75 15.22 -20.44
CA GLY A 143 1.20 14.22 -21.41
C GLY A 143 0.91 14.59 -22.87
N GLY A 144 1.01 15.86 -23.23
CA GLY A 144 0.98 16.28 -24.63
C GLY A 144 2.22 15.79 -25.36
N ASN A 145 2.08 14.67 -26.08
CA ASN A 145 3.07 14.07 -26.98
C ASN A 145 3.70 15.13 -27.93
N PRO A 146 5.00 15.50 -27.81
CA PRO A 146 5.65 16.39 -28.78
C PRO A 146 6.18 15.59 -29.99
N GLY A 147 5.42 14.60 -30.46
CA GLY A 147 5.90 13.59 -31.42
C GLY A 147 4.94 13.18 -32.53
N SER A 148 3.71 13.68 -32.59
CA SER A 148 2.81 13.41 -33.73
C SER A 148 2.84 14.57 -34.72
N ARG A 149 3.85 14.52 -35.61
CA ARG A 149 3.90 15.24 -36.87
C ARG A 149 2.74 14.75 -37.75
N THR A 150 1.56 15.35 -37.65
CA THR A 150 0.52 15.20 -38.67
C THR A 150 0.93 16.04 -39.88
N LYS A 151 0.94 15.39 -41.04
CA LYS A 151 1.34 15.99 -42.31
C LYS A 151 0.42 17.16 -42.64
N SER A 152 1.03 18.33 -42.78
CA SER A 152 0.47 19.46 -43.52
C SER A 152 0.15 19.01 -44.94
N THR A 153 -1.14 18.81 -45.23
CA THR A 153 -1.66 18.89 -46.59
C THR A 153 -1.90 20.35 -46.88
N GLY A 154 -0.94 20.98 -47.55
CA GLY A 154 -1.11 22.31 -48.11
C GLY A 154 -2.16 22.28 -49.22
N THR A 155 -3.27 22.98 -49.02
CA THR A 155 -4.11 23.48 -50.09
C THR A 155 -3.69 24.92 -50.38
N ARG A 156 -2.83 25.03 -51.40
CA ARG A 156 -2.43 26.26 -52.07
C ARG A 156 -3.66 26.75 -52.85
N GLY A 157 -4.23 27.89 -52.48
CA GLY A 157 -5.20 28.58 -53.34
C GLY A 157 -4.53 29.11 -54.62
N PRO A 158 -5.31 29.34 -55.69
CA PRO A 158 -4.93 30.30 -56.71
C PRO A 158 -5.90 31.47 -56.76
N GLY A 159 -5.31 32.64 -57.05
CA GLY A 159 -5.96 33.94 -57.11
C GLY A 159 -6.93 34.13 -58.28
N SER A 160 -7.59 35.28 -58.18
CA SER A 160 -8.56 35.94 -59.05
C SER A 160 -8.28 35.95 -60.55
N ARG A 161 -9.35 35.92 -61.36
CA ARG A 161 -9.52 36.73 -62.59
C ARG A 161 -11.01 37.04 -62.88
N ASN A 162 -11.23 38.27 -63.36
CA ASN A 162 -12.48 38.93 -63.78
C ASN A 162 -13.10 38.41 -65.09
N ALA A 163 -14.42 38.59 -65.25
CA ALA A 163 -15.19 38.98 -66.46
C ALA A 163 -16.67 39.15 -66.01
N VAL A 164 -17.37 40.29 -66.03
CA VAL A 164 -17.85 41.21 -67.11
C VAL A 164 -18.76 40.54 -68.17
N ALA A 165 -20.02 41.05 -68.20
CA ALA A 165 -21.10 40.95 -69.23
C ALA A 165 -21.69 39.54 -69.50
N ALA A 166 -22.99 39.35 -69.72
CA ALA A 166 -24.05 40.23 -70.24
C ALA A 166 -25.40 39.95 -69.56
#